data_AF-A0A6N9P5L8-F1
#
_entry.id   AF-A0A6N9P5L8-F1
#
_cell.length_a   1.000
_cell.length_b   1.000
_cell.length_c   1.000
_cell.angle_alpha   90.00
_cell.angle_beta   90.00
_cell.angle_gamma   90.00
#
_symmetry.space_group_name_H-M   'P 1'
#
loop_
_entity.id
_entity.type
_entity.pdbx_description
1 polymer ?
#
loop_
_entity_poly.entity_id
_entity_poly.type
_entity_poly.pdbx_seq_one_letter_code
_entity_poly.pdbx_strand_id
1 'polypeptide(L)'
;MESEIMELRHAVDALGKIVRMGKVSSVDVENRTARVIIEDKVKSFVSGPLKVLQNQPLITITKKENGGKWNFEAQYASADRKLGLGESYSKGAPDTIKLERSIDYKCPLHGVDETKTHEHEVKVYPWLPFEGQWVVCLYLPNGESDGFILGGF
;
A
#
# COMPACT_ATOMS: atom_id res chain seq x y z
N MET A 1 -13.16 21.51 40.71
CA MET A 1 -13.45 22.63 39.78
C MET A 1 -12.20 23.11 39.06
N GLU A 2 -11.22 23.76 39.70
CA GLU A 2 -10.00 24.22 38.99
C GLU A 2 -9.09 23.07 38.51
N SER A 3 -8.94 22.00 39.29
CA SER A 3 -8.20 20.79 38.91
C SER A 3 -8.81 20.11 37.68
N GLU A 4 -10.13 19.96 37.65
CA GLU A 4 -10.87 19.37 36.54
C GLU A 4 -10.77 20.23 35.27
N ILE A 5 -10.83 21.56 35.41
CA ILE A 5 -10.63 22.47 34.28
C ILE A 5 -9.20 22.36 33.73
N MET A 6 -8.21 22.17 34.60
CA MET A 6 -6.81 21.98 34.18
C MET A 6 -6.61 20.66 33.43
N GLU A 7 -7.22 19.57 33.91
CA GLU A 7 -7.19 18.28 33.22
C GLU A 7 -7.89 18.33 31.85
N LEU A 8 -9.05 18.99 31.76
CA LEU A 8 -9.77 19.16 30.49
C LEU A 8 -8.95 19.96 29.48
N ARG A 9 -8.26 21.02 29.91
CA ARG A 9 -7.36 21.79 29.05
C ARG A 9 -6.22 20.94 28.52
N HIS A 10 -5.60 20.13 29.38
CA HIS A 10 -4.52 19.22 28.97
C HIS A 10 -5.00 18.17 27.97
N ALA A 11 -6.20 17.62 28.18
CA ALA A 11 -6.80 16.66 27.25
C ALA A 11 -7.07 17.27 25.87
N VAL A 12 -7.62 18.49 25.80
CA VAL A 12 -7.85 19.20 24.54
C VAL A 12 -6.53 19.48 23.81
N ASP A 13 -5.51 19.90 24.54
CA ASP A 13 -4.17 20.14 24.01
C ASP A 13 -3.51 18.86 23.46
N ALA A 14 -3.74 17.72 24.11
CA ALA A 14 -3.27 16.42 23.64
C ALA A 14 -4.01 16.00 22.36
N LEU A 15 -5.34 16.14 22.33
CA LEU A 15 -6.18 15.85 21.16
C LEU A 15 -5.74 16.63 19.91
N GLY A 16 -5.44 17.91 20.04
CA GLY A 16 -4.96 18.74 18.94
C GLY A 16 -3.60 18.32 18.37
N LYS A 17 -2.84 17.47 19.07
CA LYS A 17 -1.51 17.00 18.64
C LYS A 17 -1.52 15.61 18.02
N ILE A 18 -2.64 14.88 18.10
CA ILE A 18 -2.78 13.49 17.64
C ILE A 18 -2.81 13.41 16.11
N VAL A 19 -3.63 14.23 15.45
CA VAL A 19 -3.74 14.22 13.99
C VAL A 19 -3.01 15.43 13.44
N ARG A 20 -2.02 15.19 12.58
CA ARG A 20 -1.22 16.24 11.95
C ARG A 20 -1.08 16.01 10.46
N MET A 21 -0.77 17.08 9.73
CA MET A 21 -0.50 17.02 8.30
C MET A 21 0.85 17.64 8.00
N GLY A 22 1.50 17.16 6.96
CA GLY A 22 2.78 17.69 6.53
C GLY A 22 3.23 17.14 5.20
N LYS A 23 4.36 17.66 4.70
CA LYS A 23 4.98 17.20 3.45
C LYS A 23 6.06 16.18 3.72
N VAL A 24 6.09 15.11 2.96
CA VAL A 24 7.12 14.08 3.07
C VAL A 24 8.48 14.67 2.69
N SER A 25 9.47 14.53 3.57
CA SER A 25 10.84 14.98 3.32
C SER A 25 11.75 13.89 2.79
N SER A 26 11.53 12.65 3.21
CA SER A 26 12.31 11.49 2.76
C SER A 26 11.57 10.18 3.04
N VAL A 27 11.90 9.16 2.27
CA VAL A 27 11.25 7.83 2.33
C VAL A 27 12.31 6.74 2.41
N ASP A 28 12.15 5.83 3.36
CA ASP A 28 12.94 4.61 3.50
C ASP A 28 12.05 3.42 3.11
N VAL A 29 12.34 2.88 1.92
CA VAL A 29 11.56 1.79 1.31
C VAL A 29 11.77 0.47 2.05
N GLU A 30 12.99 0.19 2.52
CA GLU A 30 13.34 -1.07 3.19
C GLU A 30 12.65 -1.16 4.56
N ASN A 31 12.70 -0.07 5.34
CA ASN A 31 12.10 -0.03 6.68
C ASN A 31 10.63 0.41 6.68
N ARG A 32 10.10 0.74 5.49
CA ARG A 32 8.73 1.23 5.26
C ARG A 32 8.39 2.42 6.16
N THR A 33 9.29 3.39 6.21
CA THR A 33 9.13 4.62 6.99
C THR A 33 9.31 5.87 6.15
N ALA A 34 8.76 6.99 6.60
CA ALA A 34 9.01 8.28 5.98
C ALA A 34 9.10 9.38 7.04
N ARG A 35 9.85 10.44 6.72
CA ARG A 35 9.92 11.66 7.51
C ARG A 35 9.03 12.72 6.89
N VAL A 36 8.42 13.55 7.72
CA VAL A 36 7.42 14.54 7.33
C VAL A 36 7.76 15.88 7.95
N ILE A 37 7.78 16.93 7.13
CA ILE A 37 7.84 18.33 7.55
C ILE A 37 6.43 18.72 7.98
N ILE A 38 6.28 18.95 9.28
CA ILE A 38 5.01 19.37 9.88
C ILE A 38 5.04 20.89 10.00
N GLU A 39 4.06 21.53 9.35
CA GLU A 39 3.92 23.00 9.27
C GLU A 39 2.86 23.54 10.26
N ASP A 40 2.24 22.68 11.08
CA ASP A 40 1.11 23.02 11.98
C ASP A 40 1.47 23.88 13.20
N LYS A 41 2.77 24.09 13.46
CA LYS A 41 3.27 24.88 14.59
C LYS A 41 3.91 26.19 14.12
N VAL A 42 4.02 27.14 15.06
CA VAL A 42 4.78 28.40 14.91
C VAL A 42 6.18 28.19 14.34
N LYS A 43 6.77 27.01 14.56
CA LYS A 43 8.00 26.57 13.91
C LYS A 43 7.79 25.20 13.25
N SER A 44 8.07 25.12 11.96
CA SER A 44 8.09 23.85 11.23
C SER A 44 9.20 22.95 11.75
N PHE A 45 8.93 21.65 11.85
CA PHE A 45 9.94 20.66 12.24
C PHE A 45 9.81 19.39 11.40
N VAL A 46 10.89 18.62 11.33
CA VAL A 46 10.93 17.32 10.64
C VAL A 46 10.67 16.22 11.65
N SER A 47 9.74 15.32 11.34
CA SER A 47 9.43 14.18 12.19
C SER A 47 10.61 13.19 12.31
N GLY A 48 10.51 12.30 13.31
CA GLY A 48 11.20 11.01 13.28
C GLY A 48 10.74 10.13 12.10
N PRO A 49 11.35 8.95 11.90
CA PRO A 49 10.93 8.00 10.87
C PRO A 49 9.56 7.39 11.23
N LEU A 50 8.48 7.92 10.63
CA LEU A 50 7.13 7.46 10.89
C LEU A 50 6.84 6.20 10.06
N LYS A 51 6.21 5.20 10.67
CA LYS A 51 5.80 3.97 9.98
C LYS A 51 4.64 4.28 9.04
N VAL A 52 4.74 3.86 7.78
CA VAL A 52 3.61 4.02 6.84
C VAL A 52 2.60 2.91 7.12
N LEU A 53 1.29 3.21 7.16
CA LEU A 53 0.26 2.20 7.35
C LEU A 53 0.17 1.31 6.09
N GLN A 54 0.12 -0.02 6.26
CA GLN A 54 -0.06 -0.93 5.13
C GLN A 54 -1.54 -1.16 4.88
N ASN A 55 -2.02 -0.69 3.73
CA ASN A 55 -3.31 -1.10 3.20
C ASN A 55 -3.13 -1.47 1.74
N GLN A 56 -2.98 -2.77 1.46
CA GLN A 56 -2.93 -3.26 0.08
C GLN A 56 -4.32 -3.72 -0.33
N PRO A 57 -4.87 -3.24 -1.47
CA PRO A 57 -6.09 -3.83 -2.00
C PRO A 57 -5.79 -5.28 -2.40
N LEU A 58 -6.71 -6.19 -2.09
CA LEU A 58 -6.64 -7.55 -2.65
C LEU A 58 -6.95 -7.45 -4.14
N ILE A 59 -5.97 -7.77 -4.98
CA ILE A 59 -6.14 -7.77 -6.43
C ILE A 59 -6.30 -9.22 -6.89
N THR A 60 -7.37 -9.51 -7.62
CA THR A 60 -7.55 -10.79 -8.32
C THR A 60 -7.72 -10.49 -9.80
N ILE A 61 -7.01 -11.23 -10.64
CA ILE A 61 -7.05 -11.04 -12.09
C ILE A 61 -7.48 -12.35 -12.72
N THR A 62 -8.51 -12.29 -13.56
CA THR A 62 -8.96 -13.42 -14.36
C THR A 62 -9.03 -13.00 -15.81
N LYS A 63 -8.27 -13.68 -16.68
CA LYS A 63 -8.36 -13.48 -18.13
C LYS A 63 -9.11 -14.65 -18.76
N LYS A 64 -10.07 -14.33 -19.62
CA LYS A 64 -10.87 -15.31 -20.37
C LYS A 64 -10.76 -15.02 -21.86
N GLU A 65 -10.77 -16.08 -22.65
CA GLU A 65 -10.80 -16.01 -24.12
C GLU A 65 -11.72 -17.11 -24.64
N ASN A 66 -12.76 -16.73 -25.40
CA ASN A 66 -13.81 -17.62 -25.90
C ASN A 66 -14.40 -18.56 -24.82
N GLY A 67 -14.59 -18.05 -23.60
CA GLY A 67 -15.11 -18.81 -22.45
C GLY A 67 -14.06 -19.65 -21.70
N GLY A 68 -12.90 -19.93 -22.29
CA GLY A 68 -11.78 -20.60 -21.63
C GLY A 68 -10.97 -19.63 -20.76
N LYS A 69 -10.78 -19.98 -19.48
CA LYS A 69 -9.92 -19.22 -18.55
C LYS A 69 -8.45 -19.49 -18.88
N TRP A 70 -7.62 -18.45 -18.77
CA TRP A 70 -6.17 -18.60 -18.81
C TRP A 70 -5.69 -19.28 -17.54
N ASN A 71 -4.55 -19.96 -17.61
CA ASN A 71 -3.87 -20.45 -16.42
C ASN A 71 -3.43 -19.24 -15.61
N PHE A 72 -3.56 -19.34 -14.29
CA PHE A 72 -3.11 -18.29 -13.39
C PHE A 72 -2.47 -18.89 -12.16
N GLU A 73 -1.46 -18.19 -11.67
CA GLU A 73 -0.84 -18.41 -10.38
C GLU A 73 -0.89 -17.09 -9.62
N ALA A 74 -1.36 -17.13 -8.38
CA ALA A 74 -1.43 -15.95 -7.53
C ALA A 74 -0.71 -16.18 -6.21
N GLN A 75 0.09 -15.22 -5.80
CA GLN A 75 0.80 -15.20 -4.53
C GLN A 75 0.45 -13.91 -3.79
N TYR A 76 -0.18 -14.03 -2.62
CA TYR A 76 -0.61 -12.88 -1.82
C TYR A 76 0.21 -12.77 -0.53
N ALA A 77 0.76 -11.60 -0.26
CA ALA A 77 1.41 -11.21 0.99
C ALA A 77 0.37 -10.94 2.10
N SER A 78 -0.52 -11.90 2.34
CA SER A 78 -1.61 -11.80 3.30
C SER A 78 -1.93 -13.15 3.94
N ALA A 79 -2.80 -13.17 4.94
CA ALA A 79 -3.31 -14.40 5.53
C ALA A 79 -4.18 -15.18 4.54
N ASP A 80 -4.23 -16.50 4.69
CA ASP A 80 -5.06 -17.37 3.83
C ASP A 80 -6.55 -17.01 3.93
N ARG A 81 -7.15 -16.68 2.79
CA ARG A 81 -8.57 -16.31 2.64
C ARG A 81 -9.42 -17.40 1.97
N LYS A 82 -8.82 -18.53 1.58
CA LYS A 82 -9.49 -19.69 0.97
C LYS A 82 -10.36 -19.32 -0.24
N LEU A 83 -9.81 -18.54 -1.18
CA LEU A 83 -10.55 -18.09 -2.36
C LEU A 83 -10.82 -19.24 -3.36
N GLY A 84 -10.05 -20.33 -3.29
CA GLY A 84 -10.28 -21.54 -4.07
C GLY A 84 -9.79 -21.44 -5.52
N LEU A 85 -8.79 -20.58 -5.76
CA LEU A 85 -8.25 -20.28 -7.07
C LEU A 85 -6.83 -20.88 -7.24
N GLY A 86 -6.27 -21.59 -6.26
CA GLY A 86 -4.89 -22.11 -6.36
C GLY A 86 -3.84 -21.07 -5.99
N GLU A 87 -4.22 -20.16 -5.08
CA GLU A 87 -3.32 -19.16 -4.54
C GLU A 87 -2.32 -19.73 -3.53
N SER A 88 -1.16 -19.08 -3.48
CA SER A 88 -0.17 -19.23 -2.42
C SER A 88 -0.12 -17.96 -1.57
N TYR A 89 0.35 -18.08 -0.33
CA TYR A 89 0.42 -16.95 0.60
C TYR A 89 1.86 -16.75 1.08
N SER A 90 2.35 -15.53 1.00
CA SER A 90 3.66 -15.11 1.51
C SER A 90 3.50 -14.18 2.72
N LYS A 91 4.59 -13.98 3.47
CA LYS A 91 4.65 -13.04 4.60
C LYS A 91 5.22 -11.67 4.21
N GLY A 92 5.48 -11.43 2.93
CA GLY A 92 6.16 -10.22 2.46
C GLY A 92 5.69 -9.81 1.07
N ALA A 93 5.60 -8.49 0.88
CA ALA A 93 5.30 -7.89 -0.41
C ALA A 93 6.42 -8.18 -1.44
N PRO A 94 6.14 -8.13 -2.75
CA PRO A 94 4.85 -7.82 -3.39
C PRO A 94 3.87 -9.00 -3.47
N ASP A 95 2.60 -8.70 -3.72
CA ASP A 95 1.68 -9.70 -4.27
C ASP A 95 2.04 -9.92 -5.74
N THR A 96 2.16 -11.17 -6.18
CA THR A 96 2.54 -11.53 -7.55
C THR A 96 1.46 -12.37 -8.18
N ILE A 97 0.99 -11.97 -9.36
CA ILE A 97 0.00 -12.71 -10.13
C ILE A 97 0.55 -12.93 -11.53
N LYS A 98 0.65 -14.19 -11.94
CA LYS A 98 1.10 -14.60 -13.27
C LYS A 98 -0.05 -15.22 -14.03
N LEU A 99 -0.23 -14.81 -15.28
CA LEU A 99 -1.16 -15.42 -16.21
C LEU A 99 -0.42 -15.81 -17.48
N GLU A 100 -0.64 -17.04 -17.93
CA GLU A 100 -0.01 -17.57 -19.13
C GLU A 100 -1.03 -18.32 -19.99
N ARG A 101 -0.84 -18.22 -21.31
CA ARG A 101 -1.55 -19.05 -22.29
C ARG A 101 -0.79 -19.13 -23.61
N SER A 102 -0.74 -20.33 -24.17
CA SER A 102 -0.32 -20.57 -25.54
C SER A 102 -1.54 -20.74 -26.42
N ILE A 103 -1.59 -20.03 -27.54
CA ILE A 103 -2.70 -20.05 -28.48
C ILE A 103 -2.16 -20.38 -29.87
N ASP A 104 -2.75 -21.39 -30.51
CA ASP A 104 -2.41 -21.80 -31.87
C ASP A 104 -3.32 -21.06 -32.86
N TYR A 105 -2.74 -20.15 -33.63
CA TYR A 105 -3.42 -19.41 -34.67
C TYR A 105 -3.29 -20.17 -35.99
N LYS A 106 -4.40 -20.75 -36.44
CA LYS A 106 -4.47 -21.36 -37.77
C LYS A 106 -4.82 -20.30 -38.79
N CYS A 107 -3.97 -20.09 -39.79
CA CYS A 107 -4.21 -19.12 -40.86
C CYS A 107 -4.68 -19.83 -42.15
N PRO A 108 -5.99 -19.74 -42.53
CA PRO A 108 -6.51 -20.47 -43.68
C PRO A 108 -5.98 -19.99 -45.03
N LEU A 109 -5.44 -18.76 -45.12
CA LEU A 109 -5.03 -18.14 -46.39
C LEU A 109 -3.53 -18.27 -46.72
N HIS A 110 -2.65 -18.44 -45.72
CA HIS A 110 -1.19 -18.39 -45.92
C HIS A 110 -0.46 -19.68 -45.51
N GLY A 111 -1.18 -20.68 -44.98
CA GLY A 111 -0.69 -22.06 -44.82
C GLY A 111 0.35 -22.28 -43.72
N VAL A 112 0.62 -21.29 -42.87
CA VAL A 112 1.52 -21.40 -41.73
C VAL A 112 0.70 -21.25 -40.45
N ASP A 113 0.69 -22.31 -39.64
CA ASP A 113 0.15 -22.27 -38.27
C ASP A 113 1.17 -21.57 -37.36
N GLU A 114 0.72 -20.59 -36.58
CA GLU A 114 1.56 -19.86 -35.64
C GLU A 114 1.09 -20.09 -34.21
N THR A 115 1.93 -20.68 -33.36
CA THR A 115 1.69 -20.69 -31.91
C THR A 115 2.25 -19.40 -31.32
N LYS A 116 1.41 -18.63 -30.61
CA LYS A 116 1.86 -17.46 -29.84
C LYS A 116 1.62 -17.69 -28.36
N THR A 117 2.68 -17.56 -27.59
CA THR A 117 2.64 -17.58 -26.13
C THR A 117 2.45 -16.17 -25.61
N HIS A 118 1.52 -16.02 -24.67
CA HIS A 118 1.22 -14.76 -24.01
C HIS A 118 1.41 -14.92 -22.51
N GLU A 119 2.26 -14.07 -21.92
CA GLU A 119 2.53 -14.03 -20.49
C GLU A 119 2.20 -12.63 -19.96
N HIS A 120 1.55 -12.55 -18.81
CA HIS A 120 1.32 -11.31 -18.09
C HIS A 120 1.70 -11.51 -16.62
N GLU A 121 2.61 -10.68 -16.13
CA GLU A 121 2.99 -10.64 -14.72
C GLU A 121 2.54 -9.31 -14.11
N VAL A 122 1.80 -9.40 -13.01
CA VAL A 122 1.36 -8.24 -12.23
C VAL A 122 1.97 -8.33 -10.84
N LYS A 123 2.71 -7.27 -10.45
CA LYS A 123 3.30 -7.11 -9.12
C LYS A 123 2.65 -5.94 -8.42
N VAL A 124 2.11 -6.20 -7.23
CA VAL A 124 1.39 -5.20 -6.44
C VAL A 124 2.17 -4.93 -5.17
N TYR A 125 2.57 -3.67 -4.99
CA TYR A 125 3.25 -3.21 -3.78
C TYR A 125 2.29 -2.39 -2.93
N PRO A 126 2.34 -2.52 -1.58
CA PRO A 126 1.60 -1.62 -0.72
C PRO A 126 2.04 -0.17 -0.90
N TRP A 127 1.12 0.77 -0.74
CA TRP A 127 1.42 2.19 -0.92
C TRP A 127 2.53 2.69 0.02
N LEU A 128 3.40 3.53 -0.54
CA LEU A 128 4.40 4.36 0.11
C LEU A 128 4.29 5.77 -0.47
N PRO A 129 4.46 6.83 0.34
CA PRO A 129 4.44 8.19 -0.17
C PRO A 129 5.67 8.51 -1.02
N PHE A 130 5.61 9.59 -1.79
CA PHE A 130 6.76 10.18 -2.47
C PHE A 130 7.20 11.48 -1.79
N GLU A 131 8.45 11.89 -2.01
CA GLU A 131 8.98 13.14 -1.46
C GLU A 131 8.18 14.35 -1.95
N GLY A 132 7.82 15.24 -1.04
CA GLY A 132 6.97 16.41 -1.29
C GLY A 132 5.47 16.15 -1.21
N GLN A 133 5.01 14.89 -1.14
CA GLN A 133 3.59 14.56 -1.00
C GLN A 133 3.03 15.04 0.34
N TRP A 134 1.81 15.58 0.34
CA TRP A 134 1.08 15.84 1.58
C TRP A 134 0.55 14.55 2.17
N VAL A 135 0.73 14.37 3.47
CA VAL A 135 0.29 13.17 4.21
C VAL A 135 -0.39 13.52 5.51
N VAL A 136 -1.30 12.63 5.93
CA VAL A 136 -1.89 12.64 7.27
C VAL A 136 -1.10 11.71 8.18
N CYS A 137 -0.66 12.27 9.31
CA CYS A 137 0.09 11.59 10.35
C CYS A 137 -0.76 11.44 11.61
N LEU A 138 -0.73 10.26 12.22
CA LEU A 138 -1.32 9.97 13.52
C LEU A 138 -0.21 9.78 14.55
N TYR A 139 -0.19 10.63 15.58
CA TYR A 139 0.75 10.60 16.68
C TYR A 139 0.11 10.05 17.94
N LEU A 140 0.91 9.36 18.75
CA LEU A 140 0.49 8.92 20.07
C LEU A 140 0.40 10.13 21.03
N PRO A 141 -0.58 10.18 21.95
CA PRO A 141 -0.82 11.32 22.85
C PRO A 141 0.18 11.40 24.02
N ASN A 142 1.28 10.66 23.96
CA ASN A 142 2.33 10.58 24.98
C ASN A 142 3.56 11.45 24.67
N GLY A 143 3.58 12.18 23.55
CA GLY A 143 4.67 13.10 23.19
C GLY A 143 5.12 12.96 21.73
N GLU A 144 6.22 13.62 21.35
CA GLU A 144 6.73 13.67 19.97
C GLU A 144 7.39 12.37 19.47
N SER A 145 7.22 11.25 20.17
CA SER A 145 7.90 10.00 19.87
C SER A 145 6.89 8.95 19.43
N ASP A 146 6.99 8.61 18.14
CA ASP A 146 6.26 7.59 17.41
C ASP A 146 4.85 7.95 16.89
N GLY A 147 4.65 7.61 15.63
CA GLY A 147 3.43 7.88 14.89
C GLY A 147 3.40 7.13 13.56
N PHE A 148 2.26 7.23 12.88
CA PHE A 148 1.97 6.49 11.66
C PHE A 148 1.53 7.45 10.56
N ILE A 149 1.96 7.18 9.32
CA ILE A 149 1.43 7.85 8.13
C ILE A 149 0.24 7.03 7.62
N LEU A 150 -0.93 7.65 7.54
CA LEU A 150 -2.18 6.96 7.17
C LEU A 150 -2.42 6.94 5.66
N GLY A 151 -2.03 8.02 4.98
CA GLY A 151 -2.37 8.25 3.58
C GLY A 151 -1.82 9.60 3.10
N GLY A 152 -1.79 9.79 1.79
CA GLY A 152 -1.40 11.05 1.15
C GLY A 152 -2.45 11.54 0.15
N PHE A 153 -2.42 12.84 -0.11
CA PHE A 153 -3.35 13.55 -0.99
C PHE A 153 -2.66 14.71 -1.74
#